data_AF-A0A1R1LSN8-F1
#
_entry.id   AF-A0A1R1LSN8-F1
#
_cell.length_a   1.000
_cell.length_b   1.000
_cell.length_c   1.000
_cell.angle_alpha   90.00
_cell.angle_beta   90.00
_cell.angle_gamma   90.00
#
_symmetry.space_group_name_H-M   'P 1'
#
loop_
_entity.id
_entity.type
_entity.pdbx_description
1 polymer ?
#
loop_
_entity_poly.entity_id
_entity_poly.type
_entity_poly.pdbx_seq_one_letter_code
_entity_poly.pdbx_strand_id
1 'polypeptide(L)' 'MKAKKVAVYSIIPALLVSAVMLYVGFNHNAMEEFWLNPGEIECIIDWPFTLGVGLSWFIPAYVFSFTLLLFIRIFRRK' A
#
# COMPACT_ATOMS: atom_id res chain seq x y z
N MET A 1 22.80 10.53 -4.56
CA MET A 1 21.97 9.41 -4.03
C MET A 1 22.46 8.95 -2.64
N LYS A 2 23.18 7.81 -2.50
CA LYS A 2 23.42 7.02 -1.25
C LYS A 2 22.21 6.14 -0.85
N ALA A 3 22.42 4.94 -0.26
CA ALA A 3 21.40 3.88 -0.07
C ALA A 3 20.18 4.30 0.77
N LYS A 4 20.39 5.15 1.80
CA LYS A 4 19.30 5.75 2.59
C LYS A 4 18.24 6.45 1.72
N LYS A 5 18.65 7.09 0.61
CA LYS A 5 17.70 7.71 -0.33
C LYS A 5 16.87 6.70 -1.12
N VAL A 6 17.44 5.52 -1.44
CA VAL A 6 16.69 4.45 -2.13
C VAL A 6 15.56 3.94 -1.25
N ALA A 7 15.84 3.67 0.04
CA ALA A 7 14.86 3.25 1.02
C ALA A 7 13.74 4.28 1.24
N VAL A 8 14.05 5.58 1.20
CA VAL A 8 13.02 6.63 1.30
C VAL A 8 12.18 6.72 0.03
N TYR A 9 12.80 6.70 -1.17
CA TYR A 9 12.06 6.82 -2.42
C TYR A 9 11.21 5.58 -2.76
N SER A 10 11.51 4.38 -2.21
CA SER A 10 10.65 3.20 -2.35
C SER A 10 9.37 3.25 -1.51
N ILE A 11 9.24 4.18 -0.55
CA ILE A 11 8.02 4.36 0.24
C ILE A 11 6.89 4.97 -0.61
N ILE A 12 7.22 5.93 -1.49
CA ILE A 12 6.23 6.66 -2.29
C ILE A 12 5.36 5.73 -3.17
N PRO A 13 5.92 4.86 -4.04
CA PRO A 13 5.11 3.92 -4.80
C PRO A 13 4.39 2.88 -3.92
N ALA A 14 4.95 2.51 -2.77
CA ALA A 14 4.30 1.59 -1.84
C ALA A 14 3.06 2.19 -1.17
N LEU A 15 3.13 3.47 -0.75
CA LEU A 15 1.98 4.23 -0.26
C LEU A 15 0.92 4.41 -1.35
N LEU A 16 1.31 4.70 -2.59
CA LEU A 16 0.38 4.82 -3.71
C LEU A 16 -0.36 3.51 -3.99
N VAL A 17 0.34 2.37 -4.05
CA VAL A 17 -0.30 1.06 -4.25
C VAL A 17 -1.24 0.73 -3.09
N SER A 18 -0.80 0.93 -1.85
CA SER A 18 -1.64 0.72 -0.65
C SER A 18 -2.90 1.59 -0.68
N ALA A 19 -2.78 2.89 -0.97
CA ALA A 19 -3.90 3.82 -1.05
C ALA A 19 -4.87 3.49 -2.19
N VAL A 20 -4.37 3.08 -3.36
CA VAL A 20 -5.22 2.64 -4.49
C VAL A 20 -6.00 1.37 -4.13
N MET A 21 -5.36 0.39 -3.48
CA MET A 21 -6.03 -0.86 -3.11
C MET A 21 -7.06 -0.65 -2.00
N LEU A 22 -6.82 0.25 -1.05
CA LEU A 22 -7.83 0.68 -0.08
C LEU A 22 -8.97 1.45 -0.76
N TYR A 23 -8.69 2.36 -1.69
CA TYR A 23 -9.73 3.07 -2.45
C TYR A 23 -10.62 2.11 -3.25
N VAL A 24 -10.03 1.12 -3.91
CA VAL A 24 -10.79 0.06 -4.59
C VAL A 24 -11.61 -0.75 -3.58
N GLY A 25 -11.01 -1.15 -2.45
CA GLY A 25 -11.70 -1.84 -1.36
C GLY A 25 -12.94 -1.08 -0.86
N PHE A 26 -12.79 0.19 -0.48
CA PHE A 26 -13.91 0.99 0.04
C PHE A 26 -15.03 1.26 -0.98
N ASN A 27 -14.71 1.42 -2.27
CA ASN A 27 -15.69 1.87 -3.28
C ASN A 27 -16.22 0.76 -4.19
N HIS A 28 -15.58 -0.41 -4.22
CA HIS A 28 -15.90 -1.50 -5.15
C HIS A 28 -16.05 -2.87 -4.46
N ASN A 29 -15.79 -3.00 -3.16
CA ASN A 29 -16.06 -4.25 -2.45
C ASN A 29 -17.55 -4.39 -2.13
N ALA A 30 -18.25 -5.21 -2.91
CA ALA A 30 -19.67 -5.52 -2.70
C ALA A 30 -19.95 -6.33 -1.42
N MET A 31 -18.92 -6.85 -0.73
CA MET A 31 -19.06 -7.61 0.51
C MET A 31 -19.02 -6.75 1.77
N GLU A 32 -18.82 -5.44 1.65
CA GLU A 32 -18.89 -4.49 2.79
C GLU A 32 -17.90 -4.78 3.94
N GLU A 33 -16.85 -5.58 3.69
CA GLU A 33 -15.88 -6.09 4.70
C GLU A 33 -15.06 -5.01 5.42
N PHE A 34 -15.08 -3.77 4.92
CA PHE A 34 -14.40 -2.63 5.56
C PHE A 34 -15.24 -1.97 6.66
N TRP A 35 -16.46 -2.47 6.91
CA TRP A 35 -17.41 -1.89 7.85
C TRP A 35 -17.76 -2.90 8.95
N LEU A 36 -17.83 -2.44 10.20
CA LEU A 36 -18.21 -3.28 11.35
C LEU A 36 -19.70 -3.66 11.32
N ASN A 37 -20.54 -2.78 10.78
CA ASN A 37 -21.99 -2.93 10.68
C ASN A 37 -22.42 -2.83 9.19
N PRO A 38 -22.26 -3.89 8.38
CA PRO A 38 -22.70 -3.88 6.99
C PRO A 38 -24.22 -3.68 6.89
N GLY A 39 -24.67 -2.84 5.95
CA GLY A 39 -26.07 -2.52 5.70
C GLY A 39 -26.72 -1.45 6.60
N GLU A 40 -26.02 -0.85 7.57
CA GLU A 40 -26.55 0.24 8.41
C GLU A 40 -26.30 1.64 7.84
N ILE A 41 -27.15 2.61 8.22
CA ILE A 41 -27.06 4.00 7.77
C ILE A 41 -25.82 4.71 8.35
N GLU A 42 -25.47 4.41 9.60
CA GLU A 42 -24.26 4.91 10.25
C GLU A 42 -23.12 3.89 10.09
N CYS A 43 -22.32 4.09 9.04
CA CYS A 43 -21.30 3.13 8.65
C CYS A 43 -19.99 3.34 9.43
N ILE A 44 -19.60 2.37 10.26
CA ILE A 44 -18.39 2.42 11.09
C ILE A 44 -17.27 1.60 10.42
N ILE A 45 -16.16 2.27 10.08
CA ILE A 45 -14.97 1.63 9.48
C ILE A 45 -14.32 0.66 10.46
N ASP A 46 -14.09 -0.58 10.02
CA ASP A 46 -13.15 -1.50 10.66
C ASP A 46 -11.71 -1.05 10.37
N TRP A 47 -11.19 -0.17 11.23
CA TRP A 47 -9.82 0.34 11.12
C TRP A 47 -8.75 -0.77 11.24
N PRO A 48 -8.84 -1.75 12.16
CA PRO A 48 -7.96 -2.92 12.17
C PRO A 48 -7.89 -3.66 10.82
N PHE A 49 -9.03 -4.01 10.21
CA PHE A 49 -9.08 -4.69 8.92
C PHE A 49 -8.53 -3.79 7.80
N THR A 50 -8.97 -2.53 7.75
CA THR A 50 -8.49 -1.52 6.80
C THR A 50 -6.97 -1.38 6.85
N LEU A 51 -6.38 -1.26 8.04
CA LEU A 51 -4.94 -1.16 8.20
C LEU A 51 -4.23 -2.47 7.83
N GLY A 52 -4.84 -3.62 8.12
CA GLY A 52 -4.35 -4.94 7.69
C GLY A 52 -4.25 -5.05 6.17
N VAL A 53 -5.31 -4.69 5.45
CA VAL A 53 -5.33 -4.65 3.97
C VAL A 53 -4.34 -3.60 3.44
N GLY A 54 -4.28 -2.43 4.05
CA GLY A 54 -3.31 -1.38 3.68
C GLY A 54 -1.86 -1.86 3.77
N LEU A 55 -1.52 -2.55 4.86
CA LEU A 55 -0.18 -3.10 5.09
C LEU A 55 0.13 -4.31 4.19
N SER A 56 -0.84 -5.18 3.91
CA SER A 56 -0.64 -6.34 3.02
C SER A 56 -0.33 -5.93 1.58
N TRP A 57 -0.81 -4.77 1.13
CA TRP A 57 -0.41 -4.18 -0.15
C TRP A 57 0.85 -3.29 -0.08
N PHE A 58 1.06 -2.58 1.04
CA PHE A 58 2.24 -1.74 1.24
C PHE A 58 3.55 -2.55 1.24
N ILE A 59 3.61 -3.65 2.00
CA ILE A 59 4.86 -4.39 2.22
C ILE A 59 5.42 -4.98 0.91
N PRO A 60 4.64 -5.71 0.07
CA PRO A 60 5.13 -6.21 -1.22
C PRO A 60 5.53 -5.07 -2.18
N ALA A 61 4.73 -4.00 -2.25
CA ALA A 61 5.01 -2.86 -3.11
C ALA A 61 6.30 -2.12 -2.69
N TYR A 62 6.59 -2.03 -1.38
CA TYR A 62 7.83 -1.48 -0.86
C TYR A 62 9.03 -2.36 -1.22
N VAL A 63 8.94 -3.68 -1.01
CA VAL A 63 10.02 -4.63 -1.33
C VAL A 63 10.33 -4.60 -2.84
N PHE A 64 9.30 -4.63 -3.69
CA PHE A 64 9.45 -4.51 -5.14
C PHE A 64 10.09 -3.18 -5.56
N SER A 65 9.58 -2.06 -5.05
CA SER A 65 10.10 -0.73 -5.39
C SER A 65 11.53 -0.52 -4.90
N PHE A 66 11.87 -1.05 -3.73
CA PHE A 66 13.22 -0.99 -3.16
C PHE A 66 14.22 -1.81 -3.98
N THR A 67 13.87 -3.06 -4.32
CA THR A 67 14.72 -3.95 -5.14
C THR A 67 14.91 -3.40 -6.55
N LEU A 68 13.86 -2.86 -7.19
CA LEU A 68 13.93 -2.20 -8.49
C LEU A 68 14.85 -0.96 -8.47
N LEU A 69 14.69 -0.07 -7.48
CA LEU A 69 15.53 1.13 -7.36
C LEU A 69 16.99 0.80 -6.99
N LEU A 70 17.24 -0.27 -6.22
CA LEU A 70 18.58 -0.81 -5.99
C LEU A 70 19.20 -1.35 -7.29
N PHE A 71 18.44 -2.13 -8.06
CA PHE A 71 18.89 -2.69 -9.34
C PHE A 71 19.28 -1.57 -10.32
N ILE A 72 18.40 -0.58 -10.54
CA ILE A 72 18.68 0.59 -11.39
C ILE A 72 19.95 1.33 -10.92
N ARG A 73 20.13 1.46 -9.59
CA ARG A 73 21.32 2.09 -9.00
C ARG A 73 22.62 1.30 -9.21
N ILE A 74 22.55 -0.03 -9.28
CA ILE A 74 23.71 -0.91 -9.54
C ILE A 74 24.07 -0.84 -11.03
N PHE A 75 23.08 -0.93 -11.92
CA PHE A 75 23.33 -0.93 -13.37
C PHE A 75 23.75 0.44 -13.90
N ARG A 76 23.24 1.56 -13.37
CA ARG A 76 23.74 2.94 -13.68
C ARG A 76 25.13 3.27 -13.12
N ARG A 77 25.85 2.29 -12.57
CA ARG A 77 27.25 2.43 -12.08
C ARG A 77 28.25 1.60 -12.88
N LYS A 78 27.76 0.80 -13.82
CA LYS A 78 28.56 0.21 -14.90
C LYS A 78 28.43 1.11 -16.13
#